data_AF-A0A9W4WHL8-F1
#
_entry.id   AF-A0A9W4WHL8-F1
#
_cell.length_a   1.000
_cell.length_b   1.000
_cell.length_c   1.000
_cell.angle_alpha   90.00
_cell.angle_beta   90.00
_cell.angle_gamma   90.00
#
_symmetry.space_group_name_H-M   'P 1'
#
loop_
_entity.id
_entity.type
_entity.pdbx_description
1 polymer ?
#
loop_
_entity_poly.entity_id
_entity_poly.type
_entity_poly.pdbx_seq_one_letter_code
_entity_poly.pdbx_strand_id
1 'polypeptide(L)'
;MVVDKFHARNVGPYSLIYQQPLKGRAQLGGQRVGEMEVWVLEAHGAAWNLMEMMSVKSDDIHQRRLAQSALIFDDRQIDLRSSQSESFNLLLQYLRGIEISFADDNFRIESSKTVNIRTFKPELGGLFDPRIFGPFLNYECFCGKYKGKDNKGQKCERCEVLIAEKNIQRWRMGHISLDTPVTNILLFKVLSTNLSKLLEIPTKKLEDIIYFRAYVVLDNGLTKLLKKKEV
;
A
#
# COMPACT_ATOMS: atom_id res chain seq x y z
N MET A 1 -29.09 18.91 -21.15
CA MET A 1 -27.92 19.81 -20.98
C MET A 1 -26.53 19.17 -21.22
N VAL A 2 -26.37 17.85 -21.39
CA VAL A 2 -25.15 17.25 -22.02
C VAL A 2 -25.57 16.17 -23.02
N VAL A 3 -26.55 15.33 -22.65
CA VAL A 3 -27.19 14.32 -23.51
C VAL A 3 -27.76 14.89 -24.81
N ASP A 4 -28.33 16.09 -24.78
CA ASP A 4 -28.85 16.76 -25.99
C ASP A 4 -27.74 17.21 -26.96
N LYS A 5 -26.54 17.49 -26.43
CA LYS A 5 -25.36 17.84 -27.25
C LYS A 5 -24.73 16.60 -27.89
N PHE A 6 -24.87 15.42 -27.27
CA PHE A 6 -24.48 14.15 -27.87
C PHE A 6 -25.30 13.85 -29.14
N HIS A 7 -26.62 14.00 -29.05
CA HIS A 7 -27.53 13.70 -30.17
C HIS A 7 -27.40 14.69 -31.33
N ALA A 8 -27.14 15.97 -31.05
CA ALA A 8 -27.01 17.00 -32.08
C ALA A 8 -25.75 16.89 -32.97
N ARG A 9 -24.81 15.98 -32.66
CA ARG A 9 -23.49 15.90 -33.33
C ARG A 9 -23.17 14.55 -33.99
N ASN A 10 -24.15 13.64 -34.09
CA ASN A 10 -23.98 12.27 -34.61
C ASN A 10 -24.05 12.14 -36.14
N VAL A 11 -24.21 13.23 -36.90
CA VAL A 11 -24.31 13.19 -38.36
C VAL A 11 -23.00 13.68 -38.97
N GLY A 12 -22.16 12.73 -39.42
CA GLY A 12 -20.90 13.05 -40.07
C GLY A 12 -20.25 11.82 -40.71
N PRO A 13 -19.42 12.01 -41.75
CA PRO A 13 -18.72 10.91 -42.40
C PRO A 13 -17.63 10.32 -41.49
N TYR A 14 -17.60 9.00 -41.40
CA TYR A 14 -16.58 8.23 -40.68
C TYR A 14 -15.48 7.78 -41.64
N SER A 15 -14.25 7.70 -41.13
CA SER A 15 -13.16 7.06 -41.86
C SER A 15 -13.48 5.57 -42.06
N LEU A 16 -13.40 5.08 -43.31
CA LEU A 16 -13.71 3.69 -43.65
C LEU A 16 -12.80 2.67 -42.94
N ILE A 17 -11.57 3.07 -42.61
CA ILE A 17 -10.54 2.19 -42.04
C ILE A 17 -10.68 2.10 -40.51
N TYR A 18 -10.77 3.24 -39.84
CA TYR A 18 -10.73 3.28 -38.37
C TYR A 18 -12.11 3.45 -37.73
N GLN A 19 -13.15 3.66 -38.54
CA GLN A 19 -14.49 4.04 -38.10
C GLN A 19 -14.48 5.22 -37.11
N GLN A 20 -13.47 6.09 -37.19
CA GLN A 20 -13.39 7.31 -36.41
C GLN A 20 -14.00 8.47 -37.21
N PRO A 21 -14.69 9.41 -36.56
CA PRO A 21 -15.24 10.57 -37.24
C PRO A 21 -14.13 11.44 -37.84
N LEU A 22 -14.31 11.89 -39.09
CA LEU A 22 -13.34 12.76 -39.75
C LEU A 22 -13.19 14.09 -38.99
N LYS A 23 -11.99 14.67 -38.97
CA LYS A 23 -11.71 15.91 -38.21
C LYS A 23 -12.00 17.15 -39.08
N GLY A 24 -12.98 17.98 -38.71
CA GLY A 24 -13.13 19.32 -39.30
C GLY A 24 -14.57 19.77 -39.50
N ARG A 25 -14.88 21.01 -39.07
CA ARG A 25 -16.21 21.65 -39.18
C ARG A 25 -16.72 21.74 -40.62
N ALA A 26 -15.81 21.87 -41.59
CA ALA A 26 -16.13 22.02 -43.01
C ALA A 26 -16.57 20.71 -43.68
N GLN A 27 -16.24 19.55 -43.13
CA GLN A 27 -16.58 18.24 -43.70
C GLN A 27 -17.72 17.55 -42.94
N LEU A 28 -18.51 18.30 -42.15
CA LEU A 28 -19.44 17.72 -41.16
C LEU A 28 -18.72 16.71 -40.25
N GLY A 29 -17.41 16.91 -40.07
CA GLY A 29 -16.49 15.97 -39.47
C GLY A 29 -16.37 16.21 -37.97
N GLY A 30 -17.09 15.38 -37.24
CA GLY A 30 -16.69 14.82 -35.96
C GLY A 30 -17.10 15.53 -34.68
N GLN A 31 -17.23 14.69 -33.65
CA GLN A 31 -17.59 15.08 -32.30
C GLN A 31 -16.41 15.82 -31.66
N ARG A 32 -16.43 17.16 -31.74
CA ARG A 32 -15.52 17.99 -30.93
C ARG A 32 -16.08 18.05 -29.52
N VAL A 33 -15.32 17.52 -28.58
CA VAL A 33 -15.52 17.71 -27.16
C VAL A 33 -14.74 18.98 -26.79
N GLY A 34 -15.41 20.02 -26.29
CA GLY A 34 -14.70 21.20 -25.77
C GLY A 34 -13.90 20.86 -24.51
N GLU A 35 -12.91 21.65 -24.11
CA GLU A 35 -12.10 21.35 -22.92
C GLU A 35 -12.97 21.08 -21.68
N MET A 36 -13.97 21.92 -21.40
CA MET A 36 -14.93 21.67 -20.31
C MET A 36 -15.71 20.36 -20.48
N GLU A 37 -16.02 19.95 -21.71
CA GLU A 37 -16.71 18.68 -21.98
C GLU A 37 -15.74 17.50 -21.80
N VAL A 38 -14.43 17.69 -22.05
CA VAL A 38 -13.38 16.69 -21.77
C VAL A 38 -13.23 16.51 -20.26
N TRP A 39 -13.12 17.61 -19.51
CA TRP A 39 -13.07 17.57 -18.04
C TRP A 39 -14.31 16.92 -17.44
N VAL A 40 -15.50 17.21 -17.99
CA VAL A 40 -16.75 16.58 -17.53
C VAL A 40 -16.78 15.09 -17.89
N LEU A 41 -16.24 14.66 -19.03
CA LEU A 41 -16.13 13.24 -19.38
C LEU A 41 -15.10 12.49 -18.54
N GLU A 42 -13.95 13.12 -18.27
CA GLU A 42 -12.94 12.57 -17.37
C GLU A 42 -13.45 12.49 -15.94
N ALA A 43 -14.23 13.49 -15.50
CA ALA A 43 -14.88 13.51 -14.18
C ALA A 43 -16.08 12.56 -14.10
N HIS A 44 -16.79 12.32 -15.21
CA HIS A 44 -17.95 11.44 -15.26
C HIS A 44 -17.49 9.99 -15.03
N GLY A 45 -17.82 9.45 -13.87
CA GLY A 45 -17.35 8.12 -13.47
C GLY A 45 -15.92 8.11 -12.93
N ALA A 46 -15.26 9.25 -12.70
CA ALA A 46 -13.93 9.29 -12.05
C ALA A 46 -13.91 8.61 -10.69
N ALA A 47 -14.96 8.82 -9.88
CA ALA A 47 -15.12 8.15 -8.59
C ALA A 47 -15.26 6.62 -8.75
N TRP A 48 -15.93 6.16 -9.79
CA TRP A 48 -16.09 4.74 -10.11
C TRP A 48 -14.81 4.13 -10.68
N ASN A 49 -14.09 4.84 -11.54
CA ASN A 49 -12.77 4.43 -12.04
C ASN A 49 -11.78 4.30 -10.88
N LEU A 50 -11.77 5.27 -9.97
CA LEU A 50 -10.95 5.20 -8.75
C LEU A 50 -11.38 4.05 -7.84
N MET A 51 -12.69 3.83 -7.68
CA MET A 51 -13.20 2.71 -6.91
C MET A 51 -12.82 1.37 -7.56
N GLU A 52 -12.97 1.19 -8.87
CA GLU A 52 -12.53 0.00 -9.61
C GLU A 52 -11.03 -0.24 -9.40
N MET A 53 -10.20 0.79 -9.54
CA MET A 53 -8.75 0.72 -9.32
C MET A 53 -8.38 0.31 -7.89
N MET A 54 -9.21 0.68 -6.90
CA MET A 54 -8.97 0.41 -5.48
C MET A 54 -9.69 -0.82 -4.95
N SER A 55 -10.72 -1.34 -5.62
CA SER A 55 -11.54 -2.45 -5.11
C SER A 55 -11.43 -3.71 -5.97
N VAL A 56 -11.34 -3.60 -7.29
CA VAL A 56 -11.30 -4.77 -8.17
C VAL A 56 -9.87 -5.22 -8.37
N LYS A 57 -9.59 -6.50 -8.12
CA LYS A 57 -8.27 -7.09 -8.37
C LYS A 57 -7.94 -6.97 -9.87
N SER A 58 -6.69 -6.63 -10.20
CA SER A 58 -6.22 -6.50 -11.58
C SER A 58 -6.51 -7.74 -12.43
N ASP A 59 -6.47 -8.91 -11.80
CA ASP A 59 -6.54 -10.22 -12.44
C ASP A 59 -7.97 -10.76 -12.57
N ASP A 60 -8.96 -10.12 -11.94
CA ASP A 60 -10.35 -10.58 -11.97
C ASP A 60 -11.12 -9.98 -13.15
N ILE A 61 -11.05 -10.67 -14.29
CA ILE A 61 -11.68 -10.29 -15.55
C ILE A 61 -13.21 -10.16 -15.41
N HIS A 62 -13.83 -11.01 -14.57
CA HIS A 62 -15.29 -11.02 -14.40
C HIS A 62 -15.76 -9.78 -13.64
N GLN A 63 -15.10 -9.45 -12.54
CA GLN A 63 -15.45 -8.25 -11.75
C GLN A 63 -15.17 -6.96 -12.51
N ARG A 64 -14.11 -6.91 -13.34
CA ARG A 64 -13.84 -5.76 -14.22
C ARG A 64 -14.91 -5.59 -15.30
N ARG A 65 -15.34 -6.68 -15.93
CA ARG A 65 -16.44 -6.64 -16.91
C ARG A 65 -17.74 -6.15 -16.26
N LEU A 66 -18.03 -6.59 -15.03
CA LEU A 66 -19.19 -6.13 -14.27
C LEU A 66 -19.10 -4.65 -13.89
N ALA A 67 -17.96 -4.20 -13.37
CA ALA A 67 -17.71 -2.79 -13.04
C ALA A 67 -17.81 -1.89 -14.29
N GLN A 68 -17.24 -2.33 -15.41
CA GLN A 68 -17.32 -1.63 -16.69
C GLN A 68 -18.76 -1.58 -17.23
N SER A 69 -19.53 -2.66 -17.10
CA SER A 69 -20.95 -2.63 -17.45
C SER A 69 -21.75 -1.68 -16.55
N ALA A 70 -21.45 -1.64 -15.25
CA ALA A 70 -22.09 -0.72 -14.31
C ALA A 70 -21.85 0.75 -14.69
N LEU A 71 -20.60 1.07 -15.05
CA LEU A 71 -20.18 2.40 -15.52
C LEU A 71 -20.95 2.83 -16.78
N ILE A 72 -21.17 1.90 -17.71
CA ILE A 72 -21.86 2.17 -18.97
C ILE A 72 -23.37 2.38 -18.74
N PHE A 73 -23.97 1.59 -17.85
CA PHE A 73 -25.42 1.60 -17.60
C PHE A 73 -25.84 2.50 -16.42
N ASP A 74 -24.90 3.17 -15.75
CA ASP A 74 -25.08 3.93 -14.49
C ASP A 74 -25.81 3.13 -13.39
N ASP A 75 -25.56 1.81 -13.33
CA ASP A 75 -26.12 0.91 -12.34
C ASP A 75 -25.35 1.03 -11.01
N ARG A 76 -25.91 1.81 -10.08
CA ARG A 76 -25.27 2.17 -8.80
C ARG A 76 -25.32 1.10 -7.70
N GLN A 77 -25.83 -0.10 -8.01
CA GLN A 77 -26.12 -1.14 -7.02
C GLN A 77 -25.06 -2.24 -6.91
N ILE A 78 -23.92 -2.12 -7.59
CA ILE A 78 -22.90 -3.17 -7.55
C ILE A 78 -22.07 -3.07 -6.27
N ASP A 79 -22.21 -4.06 -5.39
CA ASP A 79 -21.35 -4.25 -4.23
C ASP A 79 -19.96 -4.73 -4.67
N LEU A 80 -19.07 -3.79 -5.01
CA LEU A 80 -17.67 -4.02 -5.38
C LEU A 80 -16.78 -4.42 -4.18
N ARG A 81 -17.38 -4.72 -3.01
CA ARG A 81 -16.69 -4.98 -1.73
C ARG A 81 -16.16 -6.40 -1.57
N SER A 82 -16.37 -7.29 -2.54
CA SER A 82 -16.16 -8.73 -2.37
C SER A 82 -14.70 -9.20 -2.50
N SER A 83 -13.74 -8.32 -2.79
CA SER A 83 -12.31 -8.67 -2.74
C SER A 83 -11.50 -7.43 -2.34
N GLN A 84 -10.71 -7.52 -1.26
CA GLN A 84 -9.72 -6.48 -0.98
C GLN A 84 -8.71 -6.50 -2.13
N SER A 85 -8.56 -5.39 -2.85
CA SER A 85 -7.61 -5.33 -3.95
C SER A 85 -6.18 -5.51 -3.42
N GLU A 86 -5.34 -6.21 -4.19
CA GLU A 86 -3.92 -6.35 -3.83
C GLU A 86 -3.19 -5.00 -3.87
N SER A 87 -3.70 -4.02 -4.63
CA SER A 87 -3.23 -2.63 -4.63
C SER A 87 -3.53 -1.95 -3.29
N PHE A 88 -4.69 -2.19 -2.69
CA PHE A 88 -5.01 -1.72 -1.34
C PHE A 88 -4.20 -2.47 -0.28
N ASN A 89 -3.97 -3.77 -0.44
CA ASN A 89 -3.07 -4.54 0.43
C ASN A 89 -1.63 -4.04 0.32
N LEU A 90 -1.17 -3.66 -0.87
CA LEU A 90 0.14 -3.08 -1.12
C LEU A 90 0.26 -1.70 -0.47
N LEU A 91 -0.77 -0.86 -0.57
CA LEU A 91 -0.84 0.43 0.12
C LEU A 91 -0.82 0.24 1.64
N LEU A 92 -1.60 -0.71 2.15
CA LEU A 92 -1.56 -1.10 3.55
C LEU A 92 -0.18 -1.65 3.95
N GLN A 93 0.51 -2.41 3.10
CA GLN A 93 1.88 -2.85 3.32
C GLN A 93 2.87 -1.69 3.34
N TYR A 94 2.71 -0.70 2.47
CA TYR A 94 3.52 0.53 2.50
C TYR A 94 3.28 1.32 3.79
N LEU A 95 2.03 1.47 4.23
CA LEU A 95 1.69 2.14 5.48
C LEU A 95 2.17 1.34 6.72
N ARG A 96 2.08 0.01 6.68
CA ARG A 96 2.67 -0.90 7.68
C ARG A 96 4.19 -0.81 7.71
N GLY A 97 4.84 -0.63 6.56
CA GLY A 97 6.27 -0.39 6.45
C GLY A 97 6.71 0.98 7.00
N ILE A 98 5.77 1.88 7.25
CA ILE A 98 5.98 3.16 7.94
C ILE A 98 5.66 3.03 9.45
N GLU A 99 5.52 1.79 9.96
CA GLU A 99 5.26 1.45 11.37
C GLU A 99 3.97 2.05 11.95
N ILE A 100 2.96 2.26 11.12
CA ILE A 100 1.62 2.61 11.63
C ILE A 100 0.94 1.30 12.07
N SER A 101 1.25 0.89 13.29
CA SER A 101 0.67 -0.18 14.12
C SER A 101 1.07 -1.64 13.87
N PHE A 102 1.88 -2.18 14.78
CA PHE A 102 1.75 -3.54 15.30
C PHE A 102 1.94 -3.49 16.82
N ALA A 103 0.86 -3.73 17.57
CA ALA A 103 0.84 -3.71 19.04
C ALA A 103 1.16 -5.08 19.67
N ASP A 104 1.57 -6.07 18.86
CA ASP A 104 1.82 -7.43 19.33
C ASP A 104 3.30 -7.64 19.65
N ASP A 105 3.69 -7.44 20.92
CA ASP A 105 5.04 -7.69 21.45
C ASP A 105 5.53 -9.14 21.24
N ASN A 106 4.60 -10.06 20.97
CA ASN A 106 4.87 -11.49 20.79
C ASN A 106 5.77 -11.83 19.58
N PHE A 107 6.03 -10.88 18.66
CA PHE A 107 6.81 -11.10 17.44
C PHE A 107 8.07 -10.22 17.34
N ARG A 108 8.61 -9.82 18.50
CA ARG A 108 9.83 -9.03 18.59
C ARG A 108 11.07 -9.89 18.40
N ILE A 109 12.00 -9.42 17.57
CA ILE A 109 13.34 -10.00 17.42
C ILE A 109 14.30 -9.25 18.34
N GLU A 110 15.01 -9.98 19.21
CA GLU A 110 15.91 -9.40 20.21
C GLU A 110 17.38 -9.49 19.82
N SER A 111 17.76 -10.54 19.09
CA SER A 111 19.16 -10.83 18.77
C SER A 111 19.40 -10.98 17.27
N SER A 112 20.60 -10.59 16.83
CA SER A 112 21.05 -10.72 15.44
C SER A 112 21.50 -12.13 15.06
N LYS A 113 21.42 -13.08 16.00
CA LYS A 113 21.90 -14.44 15.80
C LYS A 113 20.95 -15.19 14.87
N THR A 114 21.51 -16.06 14.04
CA THR A 114 20.78 -16.76 12.99
C THR A 114 20.61 -18.24 13.33
N VAL A 115 21.68 -19.00 13.21
CA VAL A 115 21.69 -20.46 13.34
C VAL A 115 22.92 -20.87 14.13
N ASN A 116 22.75 -21.85 15.02
CA ASN A 116 23.86 -22.42 15.76
C ASN A 116 24.73 -23.28 14.83
N ILE A 117 26.03 -22.98 14.78
CA ILE A 117 26.99 -23.60 13.86
C ILE A 117 27.10 -25.12 14.05
N ARG A 118 26.89 -25.64 15.26
CA ARG A 118 27.05 -27.08 15.55
C ARG A 118 25.81 -27.89 15.19
N THR A 119 24.63 -27.35 15.49
CA THR A 119 23.37 -28.10 15.37
C THR A 119 22.57 -27.74 14.12
N PHE A 120 22.97 -26.68 13.41
CA PHE A 120 22.23 -26.08 12.30
C PHE A 120 20.77 -25.73 12.65
N LYS A 121 20.46 -25.61 13.94
CA LYS A 121 19.15 -25.19 14.42
C LYS A 121 19.12 -23.68 14.61
N PRO A 122 18.02 -23.01 14.25
CA PRO A 122 17.84 -21.58 14.51
C PRO A 122 17.93 -21.29 16.02
N GLU A 123 18.44 -20.13 16.35
CA GLU A 123 18.48 -19.65 17.74
C GLU A 123 17.15 -19.00 18.13
N LEU A 124 16.75 -19.17 19.40
CA LEU A 124 15.57 -18.53 19.98
C LEU A 124 15.86 -17.04 20.20
N GLY A 125 14.89 -16.18 19.89
CA GLY A 125 15.05 -14.71 19.88
C GLY A 125 15.92 -14.18 18.74
N GLY A 126 16.35 -15.05 17.82
CA GLY A 126 17.17 -14.69 16.65
C GLY A 126 16.36 -14.29 15.43
N LEU A 127 17.06 -13.98 14.34
CA LEU A 127 16.46 -13.63 13.04
C LEU A 127 15.62 -14.76 12.41
N PHE A 128 15.84 -16.00 12.84
CA PHE A 128 15.12 -17.18 12.36
C PHE A 128 14.35 -17.90 13.46
N ASP A 129 13.90 -17.17 14.51
CA ASP A 129 13.18 -17.78 15.62
C ASP A 129 11.89 -18.48 15.15
N PRO A 130 11.75 -19.80 15.35
CA PRO A 130 10.56 -20.54 14.97
C PRO A 130 9.30 -20.14 15.76
N ARG A 131 9.42 -19.44 16.90
CA ARG A 131 8.26 -18.87 17.62
C ARG A 131 7.55 -17.80 16.81
N ILE A 132 8.34 -16.98 16.09
CA ILE A 132 7.86 -15.83 15.32
C ILE A 132 7.40 -16.27 13.93
N PHE A 133 8.30 -16.93 13.20
CA PHE A 133 8.07 -17.28 11.79
C PHE A 133 7.30 -18.60 11.63
N GLY A 134 7.37 -19.49 12.61
CA GLY A 134 6.70 -20.79 12.59
C GLY A 134 7.66 -21.98 12.49
N PRO A 135 7.11 -23.20 12.38
CA PRO A 135 7.87 -24.43 12.58
C PRO A 135 8.80 -24.75 11.40
N PHE A 136 9.96 -25.35 11.68
CA PHE A 136 10.97 -25.71 10.68
C PHE A 136 10.53 -26.87 9.77
N LEU A 137 9.76 -27.81 10.32
CA LEU A 137 9.18 -28.97 9.64
C LEU A 137 7.65 -28.91 9.70
N ASN A 138 6.99 -29.56 8.75
CA ASN A 138 5.54 -29.56 8.68
C ASN A 138 4.95 -30.29 9.89
N TYR A 139 4.04 -29.64 10.61
CA TYR A 139 3.32 -30.20 11.74
C TYR A 139 4.22 -30.75 12.85
N GLU A 140 5.40 -30.16 13.04
CA GLU A 140 6.34 -30.53 14.09
C GLU A 140 6.84 -29.30 14.84
N CYS A 141 6.86 -29.37 16.16
CA CYS A 141 7.39 -28.30 17.00
C CYS A 141 8.94 -28.37 17.08
N PHE A 142 9.59 -27.25 17.43
CA PHE A 142 11.06 -27.17 17.45
C PHE A 142 11.74 -28.17 18.42
N CYS A 143 11.08 -28.48 19.54
CA CYS A 143 11.60 -29.44 20.52
C CYS A 143 11.33 -30.92 20.16
N GLY A 144 10.51 -31.21 19.13
CA GLY A 144 10.14 -32.57 18.73
C GLY A 144 9.14 -33.29 19.64
N LYS A 145 8.56 -32.64 20.66
CA LYS A 145 7.54 -33.21 21.57
C LYS A 145 6.25 -33.58 20.81
N TYR A 146 5.79 -32.67 19.97
CA TYR A 146 4.61 -32.87 19.13
C TYR A 146 5.04 -33.04 17.68
N LYS A 147 4.54 -34.12 17.07
CA LYS A 147 4.76 -34.51 15.67
C LYS A 147 3.44 -34.95 15.07
N GLY A 148 3.22 -34.65 13.80
CA GLY A 148 2.02 -35.06 13.08
C GLY A 148 0.87 -34.04 13.21
N LYS A 149 -0.23 -34.33 12.53
CA LYS A 149 -1.32 -33.38 12.31
C LYS A 149 -2.28 -33.22 13.50
N ASP A 150 -2.15 -34.07 14.52
CA ASP A 150 -3.14 -34.20 15.59
C ASP A 150 -3.33 -32.90 16.38
N ASN A 151 -2.23 -32.18 16.64
CA ASN A 151 -2.24 -30.93 17.40
C ASN A 151 -2.10 -29.69 16.50
N LYS A 152 -2.62 -29.73 15.27
CA LYS A 152 -2.58 -28.59 14.34
C LYS A 152 -3.20 -27.35 14.98
N GLY A 153 -2.48 -26.23 14.90
CA GLY A 153 -2.92 -24.93 15.41
C GLY A 153 -2.66 -24.68 16.89
N GLN A 154 -2.11 -25.66 17.63
CA GLN A 154 -1.71 -25.46 19.02
C GLN A 154 -0.25 -24.99 19.12
N LYS A 155 0.06 -24.17 20.13
CA LYS A 155 1.43 -23.80 20.50
C LYS A 155 1.99 -24.85 21.46
N CYS A 156 3.25 -25.24 21.26
CA CYS A 156 3.90 -26.19 22.16
C CYS A 156 4.21 -25.55 23.52
N GLU A 157 3.90 -26.22 24.63
CA GLU A 157 4.19 -25.74 26.01
C GLU A 157 5.67 -25.49 26.30
N ARG A 158 6.59 -26.20 25.63
CA ARG A 158 8.04 -26.11 25.90
C ARG A 158 8.76 -25.08 25.04
N CYS A 159 8.42 -25.02 23.76
CA CYS A 159 9.12 -24.19 22.78
C CYS A 159 8.28 -23.06 22.21
N GLU A 160 6.97 -23.02 22.52
CA GLU A 160 5.99 -22.01 22.08
C GLU A 160 5.78 -21.93 20.56
N VAL A 161 6.43 -22.80 19.81
CA VAL A 161 6.29 -22.90 18.36
C VAL A 161 4.91 -23.45 18.03
N LEU A 162 4.27 -22.76 17.08
CA LEU A 162 2.97 -23.13 16.54
C LEU A 162 3.09 -24.36 15.64
N ILE A 163 2.27 -25.39 15.89
CA ILE A 163 2.24 -26.61 15.09
C ILE A 163 1.42 -26.35 13.83
N ALA A 164 2.09 -26.16 12.70
CA ALA A 164 1.45 -25.90 11.42
C ALA A 164 2.35 -26.27 10.24
N GLU A 165 1.92 -25.93 9.03
CA GLU A 165 2.71 -26.10 7.82
C GLU A 165 3.87 -25.09 7.76
N LYS A 166 5.00 -25.53 7.22
CA LYS A 166 6.18 -24.69 7.02
C LYS A 166 5.90 -23.47 6.13
N ASN A 167 4.91 -23.58 5.23
CA ASN A 167 4.52 -22.49 4.33
C ASN A 167 4.13 -21.20 5.07
N ILE A 168 3.71 -21.28 6.33
CA ILE A 168 3.36 -20.12 7.15
C ILE A 168 4.54 -19.16 7.34
N GLN A 169 5.79 -19.65 7.30
CA GLN A 169 6.99 -18.79 7.42
C GLN A 169 7.08 -17.72 6.33
N ARG A 170 6.41 -17.92 5.18
CA ARG A 170 6.40 -16.94 4.08
C ARG A 170 5.47 -15.75 4.33
N TRP A 171 4.50 -15.91 5.24
CA TRP A 171 3.44 -14.94 5.48
C TRP A 171 3.60 -14.22 6.82
N ARG A 172 4.30 -14.83 7.78
CA ARG A 172 4.56 -14.24 9.10
C ARG A 172 5.74 -13.30 9.04
N MET A 173 5.60 -12.14 9.67
CA MET A 173 6.64 -11.14 9.80
C MET A 173 6.95 -10.94 11.27
N GLY A 174 8.24 -10.77 11.58
CA GLY A 174 8.68 -10.24 12.87
C GLY A 174 8.92 -8.74 12.77
N HIS A 175 9.02 -8.08 13.91
CA HIS A 175 9.41 -6.67 13.98
C HIS A 175 10.61 -6.49 14.91
N ILE A 176 11.33 -5.39 14.71
CA ILE A 176 12.42 -4.95 15.59
C ILE A 176 11.98 -3.62 16.17
N SER A 177 11.83 -3.56 17.48
CA SER A 177 11.58 -2.29 18.16
C SER A 177 12.85 -1.46 18.15
N LEU A 178 12.79 -0.27 17.56
CA LEU A 178 13.88 0.68 17.60
C LEU A 178 13.81 1.48 18.91
N ASP A 179 14.94 1.61 19.61
CA ASP A 179 15.00 2.42 20.84
C ASP A 179 14.83 3.92 20.54
N THR A 180 15.28 4.34 19.36
CA THR A 180 15.16 5.73 18.87
C THR A 180 14.39 5.76 17.56
N PRO A 181 13.53 6.76 17.35
CA PRO A 181 12.84 6.92 16.08
C PRO A 181 13.85 7.20 14.96
N VAL A 182 13.69 6.51 13.83
CA VAL A 182 14.54 6.68 12.65
C VAL A 182 13.70 7.16 11.48
N THR A 183 14.22 8.13 10.73
CA THR A 183 13.56 8.63 9.52
C THR A 183 13.66 7.60 8.39
N ASN A 184 12.52 7.29 7.75
CA ASN A 184 12.52 6.44 6.57
C ASN A 184 13.28 7.10 5.40
N ILE A 185 14.31 6.43 4.88
CA ILE A 185 15.18 6.97 3.84
C ILE A 185 14.46 7.25 2.51
N LEU A 186 13.39 6.52 2.19
CA LEU A 186 12.62 6.74 0.97
C LEU A 186 11.83 8.05 1.05
N LEU A 187 11.23 8.32 2.22
CA LEU A 187 10.57 9.59 2.49
C LEU A 187 11.56 10.75 2.47
N PHE A 188 12.79 10.52 2.91
CA PHE A 188 13.81 11.56 2.94
C PHE A 188 14.51 11.79 1.59
N LYS A 189 15.01 10.77 0.88
CA LYS A 189 15.77 10.98 -0.36
C LYS A 189 14.89 11.20 -1.59
N VAL A 190 13.80 10.45 -1.73
CA VAL A 190 12.94 10.49 -2.92
C VAL A 190 11.82 11.51 -2.75
N LEU A 191 11.30 11.65 -1.52
CA LEU A 191 10.18 12.52 -1.19
C LEU A 191 10.55 13.64 -0.19
N SER A 192 11.84 13.99 -0.05
CA SER A 192 12.28 15.10 0.84
C SER A 192 11.47 16.37 0.58
N THR A 193 11.10 16.60 -0.68
CA THR A 193 10.29 17.74 -1.09
C THR A 193 8.93 17.75 -0.41
N ASN A 194 8.31 16.60 -0.16
CA ASN A 194 7.01 16.51 0.49
C ASN A 194 7.13 16.68 2.01
N LEU A 195 8.15 16.10 2.66
CA LEU A 195 8.40 16.33 4.09
C LEU A 195 8.79 17.79 4.37
N SER A 196 9.65 18.36 3.52
CA SER A 196 10.05 19.76 3.57
C SER A 196 8.86 20.70 3.40
N LYS A 197 7.96 20.41 2.45
CA LYS A 197 6.70 21.17 2.27
C LYS A 197 5.76 21.02 3.46
N LEU A 198 5.61 19.81 4.00
CA LEU A 198 4.71 19.52 5.12
C LEU A 198 5.16 20.19 6.42
N LEU A 199 6.48 20.21 6.66
CA LEU A 199 7.07 20.83 7.85
C LEU A 199 7.35 22.34 7.66
N GLU A 200 7.36 22.82 6.42
CA GLU A 200 7.74 24.19 6.01
C GLU A 200 9.22 24.52 6.33
N ILE A 201 10.08 23.51 6.35
CA ILE A 201 11.53 23.64 6.60
C ILE A 201 12.25 23.30 5.30
N PRO A 202 13.23 24.10 4.83
CA PRO A 202 13.96 23.80 3.60
C PRO A 202 14.78 22.52 3.75
N THR A 203 14.88 21.75 2.67
CA THR A 203 15.50 20.41 2.66
C THR A 203 16.89 20.38 3.30
N LYS A 204 17.78 21.33 2.96
CA LYS A 204 19.14 21.42 3.52
C LYS A 204 19.15 21.48 5.06
N LYS A 205 18.30 22.33 5.63
CA LYS A 205 18.16 22.47 7.10
C LYS A 205 17.60 21.19 7.72
N LEU A 206 16.70 20.50 7.04
CA LEU A 206 16.15 19.22 7.49
C LEU A 206 17.23 18.13 7.52
N GLU A 207 18.11 18.08 6.52
CA GLU A 207 19.25 17.14 6.53
C GLU A 207 20.15 17.41 7.73
N ASP A 208 20.48 18.68 7.98
CA ASP A 208 21.33 19.06 9.11
C ASP A 208 20.71 18.68 10.47
N ILE A 209 19.38 18.77 10.62
CA ILE A 209 18.70 18.28 11.84
C ILE A 209 18.80 16.76 11.97
N ILE A 210 18.54 16.02 10.89
CA ILE A 210 18.56 14.54 10.91
C ILE A 210 19.96 14.00 11.19
N TYR A 211 20.99 14.67 10.67
CA TYR A 211 22.40 14.35 10.95
C TYR A 211 22.91 14.97 12.26
N PHE A 212 22.02 15.45 13.13
CA PHE A 212 22.35 16.03 14.43
C PHE A 212 23.35 17.20 14.39
N ARG A 213 23.35 17.99 13.30
CA ARG A 213 24.18 19.20 13.13
C ARG A 213 23.49 20.46 13.62
N ALA A 214 22.16 20.50 13.56
CA ALA A 214 21.36 21.65 13.95
C ALA A 214 20.18 21.20 14.83
N TYR A 215 19.69 22.12 15.66
CA TYR A 215 18.50 21.92 16.48
C TYR A 215 17.34 22.71 15.89
N VAL A 216 16.13 22.19 16.03
CA VAL A 216 14.91 22.89 15.64
C VAL A 216 14.11 23.27 16.87
N VAL A 217 13.60 24.50 16.88
CA VAL A 217 12.71 24.95 17.95
C VAL A 217 11.29 24.44 17.69
N LEU A 218 10.86 23.46 18.49
CA LEU A 218 9.52 22.88 18.41
C LEU A 218 8.47 23.83 19.03
N ASP A 219 8.73 24.33 20.23
CA ASP A 219 7.89 25.27 20.95
C ASP A 219 8.73 26.35 21.64
N ASN A 220 8.36 27.62 21.45
CA ASN A 220 9.12 28.77 21.94
C ASN A 220 8.83 29.17 23.39
N GLY A 221 7.81 28.55 24.01
CA GLY A 221 7.29 28.95 25.32
C GLY A 221 7.05 30.46 25.39
N LEU A 222 7.69 31.12 26.36
CA LEU A 222 7.56 32.56 26.62
C LEU A 222 8.68 33.40 26.00
N THR A 223 9.65 32.78 25.33
CA THR A 223 10.80 33.51 24.78
C THR A 223 10.45 34.19 23.46
N LYS A 224 10.79 35.47 23.33
CA LYS A 224 10.61 36.25 22.08
C LYS A 224 11.81 36.15 21.12
N LEU A 225 12.90 35.55 21.57
CA LEU A 225 14.18 35.52 20.86
C LEU A 225 14.20 34.51 19.71
N LEU A 226 13.50 33.39 19.87
CA LEU A 226 13.46 32.30 18.90
C LEU A 226 12.06 32.24 18.30
N LYS A 227 11.97 31.93 17.00
CA LYS A 227 10.70 31.66 16.31
C LYS A 227 10.45 30.16 16.18
N LYS A 228 9.17 29.78 16.16
CA LYS A 228 8.78 28.38 16.04
C LYS A 228 9.21 27.89 14.65
N LYS A 229 9.78 26.69 14.58
CA LYS A 229 10.41 26.11 13.37
C LYS A 229 11.69 26.81 12.90
N GLU A 230 12.28 27.67 13.72
CA GLU A 230 13.62 28.19 13.45
C GLU A 230 14.65 27.08 13.69
N VAL A 231 15.61 27.00 12.77
CA VAL A 231 16.72 26.03 12.72
C VAL A 231 18.01 26.80 12.57
#